data_AF-A0A1G8IYD8-F1
#
_entry.id   AF-A0A1G8IYD8-F1
#
_cell.length_a   1.000
_cell.length_b   1.000
_cell.length_c   1.000
_cell.angle_alpha   90.00
_cell.angle_beta   90.00
_cell.angle_gamma   90.00
#
_symmetry.space_group_name_H-M   'P 1'
#
loop_
_entity.id
_entity.type
_entity.pdbx_description
1 polymer ?
#
loop_
_entity_poly.entity_id
_entity_poly.type
_entity_poly.pdbx_seq_one_letter_code
_entity_poly.pdbx_strand_id
1 'polypeptide(L)'
;MATAACKISFKIKYTSSEPVTKATAFYRLKDASVFTEYPIPSPIPVSEVTLVQLPEILTPGEYDLMVELAINEVTDRQASSFQIGKCNPISCKAPSIEDVYLEENDRIVMNYSVDTENLYAIQYQIATDSSFKNIVQLRVIMGSDYSPTVYVEMNDGTIPNNTRLYFRARKHCSLSELSEWSNVLDFVYQKVLYPFDAYCVSDAFKDVGPTDIAQYKASICISGSNPLMKKVNLTTSVPQKGSFIYTNGLTPEKPAKPGNLASFDASEGVSTGFNDYGIRWIRFQRDTSIIYDVNPQTGQILDVSRYSCNT
;
A
#
# COMPACT_ATOMS: atom_id res chain seq x y z
N MET A 1 -35.96 -12.16 4.95
CA MET A 1 -34.96 -11.08 4.82
C MET A 1 -35.40 -9.94 5.71
N ALA A 2 -34.58 -9.48 6.65
CA ALA A 2 -34.91 -8.32 7.47
C ALA A 2 -34.79 -7.08 6.58
N THR A 3 -35.91 -6.39 6.32
CA THR A 3 -35.93 -5.07 5.70
C THR A 3 -35.09 -4.14 6.57
N ALA A 4 -34.04 -3.54 6.00
CA ALA A 4 -33.13 -2.65 6.73
C ALA A 4 -33.90 -1.43 7.24
N ALA A 5 -34.21 -1.44 8.54
CA ALA A 5 -34.90 -0.37 9.22
C ALA A 5 -33.95 0.83 9.41
N CYS A 6 -34.12 1.88 8.62
CA CYS A 6 -33.43 3.14 8.80
C CYS A 6 -34.07 3.94 9.94
N LYS A 7 -33.34 4.17 11.04
CA LYS A 7 -33.77 5.17 12.03
C LYS A 7 -33.42 6.57 11.52
N ILE A 8 -34.44 7.40 11.27
CA ILE A 8 -34.24 8.79 10.84
C ILE A 8 -34.38 9.72 12.03
N SER A 9 -33.43 10.64 12.18
CA SER A 9 -33.49 11.70 13.16
C SER A 9 -33.04 13.03 12.58
N PHE A 10 -33.66 14.12 13.00
CA PHE A 10 -33.29 15.47 12.61
C PHE A 10 -33.33 16.42 13.80
N LYS A 11 -32.66 17.56 13.67
CA LYS A 11 -32.56 18.59 14.71
C LYS A 11 -33.44 19.78 14.34
N ILE A 12 -34.26 20.21 15.28
CA ILE A 12 -35.01 21.47 15.15
C ILE A 12 -34.20 22.56 15.84
N LYS A 13 -33.92 23.63 15.10
CA LYS A 13 -33.34 24.87 15.60
C LYS A 13 -34.18 26.02 15.04
N TYR A 14 -34.72 26.84 15.92
CA TYR A 14 -35.55 27.99 15.55
C TYR A 14 -35.19 29.21 16.41
N THR A 15 -35.62 30.39 15.99
CA THR A 15 -35.40 31.65 16.70
C THR A 15 -36.75 32.27 17.02
N SER A 16 -37.06 32.41 18.30
CA SER A 16 -38.32 32.98 18.79
C SER A 16 -38.12 33.53 20.20
N SER A 17 -39.00 34.46 20.63
CA SER A 17 -39.15 34.89 22.03
C SER A 17 -40.05 33.96 22.85
N GLU A 18 -40.78 33.05 22.20
CA GLU A 18 -41.76 32.12 22.81
C GLU A 18 -41.53 30.67 22.36
N PRO A 19 -41.85 29.67 23.21
CA PRO A 19 -41.70 28.26 22.85
C PRO A 19 -42.70 27.82 21.78
N VAL A 20 -42.34 26.81 20.99
CA VAL A 20 -43.26 26.23 20.00
C VAL A 20 -44.38 25.46 20.71
N THR A 21 -45.62 25.86 20.43
CA THR A 21 -46.83 25.29 21.03
C THR A 21 -47.32 24.03 20.32
N LYS A 22 -47.11 23.92 19.00
CA LYS A 22 -47.40 22.72 18.20
C LYS A 22 -46.31 22.50 17.16
N ALA A 23 -45.92 21.25 16.94
CA ALA A 23 -44.92 20.89 15.95
C ALA A 23 -45.32 19.58 15.26
N THR A 24 -45.23 19.55 13.93
CA THR A 24 -45.60 18.38 13.13
C THR A 24 -44.57 18.17 12.02
N ALA A 25 -44.09 16.94 11.88
CA ALA A 25 -43.32 16.51 10.72
C ALA A 25 -44.24 15.84 9.71
N PHE A 26 -44.10 16.20 8.45
CA PHE A 26 -44.80 15.61 7.32
C PHE A 26 -43.76 14.96 6.43
N TYR A 27 -43.90 13.68 6.11
CA TYR A 27 -43.00 13.01 5.18
C TYR A 27 -43.74 12.13 4.19
N ARG A 28 -43.19 12.02 2.98
CA ARG A 28 -43.73 11.14 1.92
C ARG A 28 -42.63 10.66 1.02
N LEU A 29 -42.85 9.54 0.35
CA LEU A 29 -42.03 9.17 -0.80
C LEU A 29 -42.19 10.25 -1.89
N LYS A 30 -41.11 10.64 -2.56
CA LYS A 30 -41.06 11.81 -3.47
C LYS A 30 -42.12 11.83 -4.58
N ASP A 31 -42.61 10.66 -4.98
CA ASP A 31 -43.67 10.49 -6.00
C ASP A 31 -45.04 10.13 -5.42
N ALA A 32 -45.19 10.10 -4.10
CA ALA A 32 -46.46 9.83 -3.44
C ALA A 32 -47.32 11.10 -3.34
N SER A 33 -48.64 10.92 -3.46
CA SER A 33 -49.60 12.02 -3.41
C SER A 33 -49.92 12.51 -1.99
N VAL A 34 -49.65 11.70 -0.96
CA VAL A 34 -50.08 11.95 0.42
C VAL A 34 -48.89 11.99 1.37
N PHE A 35 -48.89 12.95 2.30
CA PHE A 35 -47.96 13.03 3.40
C PHE A 35 -48.41 12.17 4.58
N THR A 36 -47.46 11.48 5.20
CA THR A 36 -47.63 10.90 6.52
C THR A 36 -47.33 11.98 7.55
N GLU A 37 -48.26 12.21 8.46
CA GLU A 37 -48.13 13.17 9.54
C GLU A 37 -47.56 12.50 10.78
N TYR A 38 -46.61 13.18 11.43
CA TYR A 38 -46.02 12.75 12.68
C TYR A 38 -46.02 13.91 13.68
N PRO A 39 -46.84 13.87 14.73
CA PRO A 39 -46.86 14.90 15.75
C PRO A 39 -45.57 14.85 16.57
N ILE A 40 -44.88 15.98 16.65
CA ILE A 40 -43.66 16.14 17.44
C ILE A 40 -44.08 16.59 18.84
N PRO A 41 -43.59 15.97 19.93
CA PRO A 41 -43.91 16.38 21.30
C PRO A 41 -43.62 17.88 21.53
N SER A 42 -44.62 18.60 22.04
CA SER A 42 -44.56 20.02 22.39
C SER A 42 -44.86 20.22 23.88
N PRO A 43 -44.43 21.34 24.52
CA PRO A 43 -43.75 22.49 23.92
C PRO A 43 -42.27 22.25 23.62
N ILE A 44 -41.77 22.84 22.52
CA ILE A 44 -40.32 22.85 22.23
C ILE A 44 -39.71 24.12 22.84
N PRO A 45 -38.77 24.04 23.79
CA PRO A 45 -38.20 25.22 24.48
C PRO A 45 -37.47 26.18 23.57
N VAL A 46 -37.41 27.46 23.97
CA VAL A 46 -36.59 28.48 23.29
C VAL A 46 -35.13 28.25 23.67
N SER A 47 -34.23 28.23 22.68
CA SER A 47 -32.77 28.06 22.84
C SER A 47 -32.24 26.63 23.01
N GLU A 48 -33.06 25.60 22.82
CA GLU A 48 -32.59 24.20 22.80
C GLU A 48 -32.65 23.59 21.40
N VAL A 49 -31.64 22.79 21.06
CA VAL A 49 -31.65 21.95 19.86
C VAL A 49 -32.42 20.68 20.20
N THR A 50 -33.64 20.56 19.68
CA THR A 50 -34.47 19.37 19.91
C THR A 50 -34.19 18.32 18.85
N LEU A 51 -33.77 17.13 19.30
CA LEU A 51 -33.60 15.96 18.43
C LEU A 51 -34.94 15.24 18.29
N VAL A 52 -35.43 15.14 17.06
CA VAL A 52 -36.65 14.40 16.73
C VAL A 52 -36.27 13.10 16.03
N GLN A 53 -36.85 11.99 16.49
CA GLN A 53 -36.73 10.69 15.83
C GLN A 53 -38.07 10.36 15.18
N LEU A 54 -38.06 10.08 13.88
CA LEU A 54 -39.23 9.63 13.16
C LEU A 54 -39.52 8.15 13.49
N PRO A 55 -40.77 7.69 13.33
CA PRO A 55 -41.10 6.27 13.35
C PRO A 55 -40.29 5.49 12.32
N GLU A 56 -40.23 4.17 12.50
CA GLU A 56 -39.58 3.29 11.55
C GLU A 56 -40.25 3.36 10.16
N ILE A 57 -39.46 3.67 9.13
CA ILE A 57 -39.91 3.71 7.74
C ILE A 57 -39.33 2.49 7.03
N LEU A 58 -40.21 1.60 6.58
CA LEU A 58 -39.83 0.30 6.01
C LEU A 58 -39.61 0.33 4.49
N THR A 59 -40.17 1.33 3.80
CA THR A 59 -40.11 1.42 2.34
C THR A 59 -38.87 2.19 1.90
N PRO A 60 -37.96 1.59 1.10
CA PRO A 60 -36.83 2.30 0.51
C PRO A 60 -37.26 3.38 -0.48
N GLY A 61 -36.46 4.45 -0.58
CA GLY A 61 -36.65 5.51 -1.57
C GLY A 61 -36.23 6.90 -1.07
N GLU A 62 -36.39 7.89 -1.94
CA GLU A 62 -36.21 9.30 -1.58
C GLU A 62 -37.52 9.86 -1.01
N TYR A 63 -37.41 10.54 0.13
CA TYR A 63 -38.53 11.10 0.86
C TYR A 63 -38.43 12.62 0.92
N ASP A 64 -39.55 13.29 0.65
CA ASP A 64 -39.74 14.69 1.00
C ASP A 64 -40.05 14.77 2.51
N LEU A 65 -39.46 15.76 3.19
CA LEU A 65 -39.73 16.11 4.58
C LEU A 65 -40.15 17.57 4.67
N MET A 66 -41.23 17.84 5.38
CA MET A 66 -41.64 19.19 5.73
C MET A 66 -41.90 19.23 7.24
N VAL A 67 -41.29 20.19 7.93
CA VAL A 67 -41.51 20.39 9.36
C VAL A 67 -42.28 21.69 9.52
N GLU A 68 -43.44 21.61 10.16
CA GLU A 68 -44.27 22.76 10.53
C GLU A 68 -44.14 23.02 12.03
N LEU A 69 -43.87 24.27 12.39
CA LEU A 69 -43.83 24.74 13.77
C LEU A 69 -44.88 25.83 13.95
N ALA A 70 -45.59 25.82 15.07
CA ALA A 70 -46.60 26.81 15.41
C ALA A 70 -46.36 27.41 16.80
N ILE A 71 -46.38 28.74 16.85
CA ILE A 71 -46.34 29.54 18.07
C ILE A 71 -47.67 30.30 18.14
N ASN A 72 -48.56 29.86 19.04
CA ASN A 72 -49.94 30.33 19.09
C ASN A 72 -50.65 30.12 17.74
N GLU A 73 -51.03 31.19 17.04
CA GLU A 73 -51.70 31.15 15.72
C GLU A 73 -50.75 31.36 14.54
N VAL A 74 -49.45 31.58 14.79
CA VAL A 74 -48.45 31.78 13.73
C VAL A 74 -47.76 30.46 13.41
N THR A 75 -47.78 30.07 12.14
CA THR A 75 -47.16 28.83 11.64
C THR A 75 -46.03 29.14 10.67
N ASP A 76 -44.93 28.38 10.76
CA ASP A 76 -43.84 28.41 9.79
C ASP A 76 -43.46 26.99 9.35
N ARG A 77 -42.96 26.85 8.11
CA ARG A 77 -42.69 25.56 7.46
C ARG A 77 -41.32 25.53 6.81
N GLN A 78 -40.56 24.47 7.07
CA GLN A 78 -39.29 24.20 6.43
C GLN A 78 -39.34 22.86 5.67
N ALA A 79 -38.97 22.88 4.39
CA ALA A 79 -38.85 21.68 3.57
C ALA A 79 -37.39 21.17 3.53
N SER A 80 -37.24 19.85 3.39
CA SER A 80 -35.99 19.12 3.24
C SER A 80 -36.28 17.77 2.56
N SER A 81 -35.26 16.93 2.40
CA SER A 81 -35.42 15.55 1.94
C SER A 81 -34.46 14.59 2.66
N PHE A 82 -34.80 13.30 2.66
CA PHE A 82 -33.94 12.23 3.18
C PHE A 82 -34.11 10.95 2.36
N GLN A 83 -33.22 9.97 2.52
CA GLN A 83 -33.27 8.71 1.79
C GLN A 83 -33.36 7.51 2.73
N ILE A 84 -34.33 6.63 2.49
CA ILE A 84 -34.52 5.34 3.17
C ILE A 84 -34.00 4.22 2.28
N GLY A 85 -33.40 3.18 2.87
CA GLY A 85 -32.85 2.03 2.15
C GLY A 85 -31.35 2.15 1.81
N LYS A 86 -30.70 3.26 2.18
CA LYS A 86 -29.24 3.41 2.16
C LYS A 86 -28.59 3.29 3.54
N CYS A 87 -29.26 2.67 4.51
CA CYS A 87 -28.72 2.53 5.88
C CYS A 87 -27.70 1.39 6.04
N ASN A 88 -27.25 0.82 4.92
CA ASN A 88 -26.00 0.08 4.77
C ASN A 88 -25.61 0.20 3.28
N PRO A 89 -24.46 0.79 2.89
CA PRO A 89 -23.94 0.53 1.57
C PRO A 89 -23.38 -0.90 1.59
N ILE A 90 -24.18 -1.89 1.21
CA ILE A 90 -23.68 -3.24 0.85
C ILE A 90 -22.99 -3.18 -0.53
N SER A 91 -22.90 -2.01 -1.18
CA SER A 91 -22.19 -1.80 -2.45
C SER A 91 -20.67 -1.87 -2.30
N CYS A 92 -20.12 -1.54 -1.12
CA CYS A 92 -18.67 -1.49 -0.93
C CYS A 92 -18.16 -2.58 0.01
N LYS A 93 -18.25 -3.83 -0.46
CA LYS A 93 -17.70 -4.98 0.28
C LYS A 93 -16.19 -4.83 0.46
N ALA A 94 -15.73 -5.16 1.66
CA ALA A 94 -14.31 -5.21 1.97
C ALA A 94 -13.62 -6.32 1.14
N PRO A 95 -12.37 -6.09 0.69
CA PRO A 95 -11.53 -7.15 0.16
C PRO A 95 -11.26 -8.26 1.19
N SER A 96 -10.77 -9.39 0.71
CA SER A 96 -10.19 -10.46 1.55
C SER A 96 -8.76 -10.73 1.10
N ILE A 97 -7.80 -10.66 2.03
CA ILE A 97 -6.43 -11.11 1.76
C ILE A 97 -6.40 -12.62 2.01
N GLU A 98 -6.02 -13.36 0.99
CA GLU A 98 -6.03 -14.82 1.01
C GLU A 98 -4.68 -15.37 1.48
N ASP A 99 -3.59 -14.81 0.97
CA ASP A 99 -2.25 -15.23 1.35
C ASP A 99 -1.20 -14.13 1.10
N VAL A 100 -0.10 -14.20 1.85
CA VAL A 100 1.11 -13.40 1.65
C VAL A 100 2.33 -14.29 1.82
N TYR A 101 3.17 -14.36 0.79
CA TYR A 101 4.37 -15.21 0.80
C TYR A 101 5.54 -14.54 0.08
N LEU A 102 6.73 -15.11 0.30
CA LEU A 102 7.95 -14.72 -0.41
C LEU A 102 8.14 -15.62 -1.62
N GLU A 103 8.31 -15.00 -2.78
CA GLU A 103 8.72 -15.67 -4.01
C GLU A 103 10.23 -15.47 -4.25
N GLU A 104 10.76 -16.04 -5.34
CA GLU A 104 12.12 -15.75 -5.80
C GLU A 104 12.35 -14.24 -5.97
N ASN A 105 13.62 -13.82 -5.88
CA ASN A 105 14.04 -12.41 -5.92
C ASN A 105 13.58 -11.59 -4.71
N ASP A 106 13.38 -12.25 -3.57
CA ASP A 106 12.81 -11.69 -2.34
C ASP A 106 11.43 -11.06 -2.56
N ARG A 107 10.72 -11.38 -3.65
CA ARG A 107 9.50 -10.67 -4.03
C ARG A 107 8.36 -11.07 -3.11
N ILE A 108 7.89 -10.14 -2.28
CA ILE A 108 6.69 -10.36 -1.48
C ILE A 108 5.48 -10.35 -2.43
N VAL A 109 4.68 -11.41 -2.37
CA VAL A 109 3.46 -11.57 -3.16
C VAL A 109 2.26 -11.56 -2.22
N MET A 110 1.25 -10.76 -2.57
CA MET A 110 -0.03 -10.73 -1.85
C MET A 110 -1.14 -11.15 -2.81
N ASN A 111 -1.86 -12.21 -2.44
CA ASN A 111 -3.06 -12.65 -3.12
C ASN A 111 -4.29 -12.16 -2.36
N TYR A 112 -5.24 -11.54 -3.07
CA TYR A 112 -6.45 -11.00 -2.46
C TYR A 112 -7.61 -10.94 -3.45
N SER A 113 -8.81 -11.13 -2.92
CA SER A 113 -10.06 -11.06 -3.67
C SER A 113 -10.80 -9.76 -3.40
N VAL A 114 -11.38 -9.20 -4.45
CA VAL A 114 -12.18 -7.97 -4.42
C VAL A 114 -13.45 -8.19 -5.24
N ASP A 115 -14.58 -7.76 -4.71
CA ASP A 115 -15.81 -7.62 -5.50
C ASP A 115 -15.63 -6.47 -6.50
N THR A 116 -15.65 -6.77 -7.80
CA THR A 116 -15.36 -5.79 -8.85
C THR A 116 -16.52 -4.84 -9.17
N GLU A 117 -17.70 -5.06 -8.59
CA GLU A 117 -18.85 -4.17 -8.77
C GLU A 117 -18.52 -2.76 -8.25
N ASN A 118 -18.67 -1.72 -9.07
CA ASN A 118 -18.31 -0.33 -8.71
C ASN A 118 -16.86 -0.17 -8.21
N LEU A 119 -15.91 -0.98 -8.68
CA LEU A 119 -14.51 -0.87 -8.26
C LEU A 119 -13.86 0.41 -8.83
N TYR A 120 -13.62 1.40 -7.97
CA TYR A 120 -12.89 2.62 -8.33
C TYR A 120 -11.38 2.44 -8.15
N ALA A 121 -10.96 1.97 -6.97
CA ALA A 121 -9.55 1.70 -6.66
C ALA A 121 -9.43 0.73 -5.49
N ILE A 122 -8.22 0.19 -5.30
CA ILE A 122 -7.84 -0.63 -4.15
C ILE A 122 -6.69 0.07 -3.45
N GLN A 123 -6.79 0.21 -2.14
CA GLN A 123 -5.72 0.70 -1.31
C GLN A 123 -5.24 -0.42 -0.41
N TYR A 124 -3.93 -0.68 -0.40
CA TYR A 124 -3.32 -1.56 0.60
C TYR A 124 -2.29 -0.82 1.44
N GLN A 125 -2.10 -1.33 2.66
CA GLN A 125 -1.13 -0.83 3.62
C GLN A 125 -0.33 -2.00 4.18
N ILE A 126 0.96 -1.74 4.40
CA ILE A 126 1.90 -2.65 5.06
C ILE A 126 2.49 -1.91 6.24
N ALA A 127 2.47 -2.52 7.42
CA ALA A 127 3.00 -1.94 8.66
C ALA A 127 3.88 -2.92 9.41
N THR A 128 4.73 -2.41 10.30
CA THR A 128 5.53 -3.23 11.24
C THR A 128 4.82 -3.53 12.56
N ASP A 129 3.60 -2.99 12.73
CA ASP A 129 2.74 -3.22 13.89
C ASP A 129 1.30 -3.54 13.46
N SER A 130 0.61 -4.35 14.25
CA SER A 130 -0.76 -4.79 13.97
C SER A 130 -1.81 -3.68 14.09
N SER A 131 -1.47 -2.54 14.72
CA SER A 131 -2.34 -1.37 14.83
C SER A 131 -2.20 -0.40 13.65
N PHE A 132 -1.30 -0.69 12.70
CA PHE A 132 -1.03 0.14 11.53
C PHE A 132 -0.67 1.60 11.87
N LYS A 133 0.12 1.80 12.94
CA LYS A 133 0.67 3.11 13.30
C LYS A 133 2.00 3.40 12.58
N ASN A 134 2.77 2.36 12.31
CA ASN A 134 4.07 2.40 11.64
C ASN A 134 3.94 1.81 10.22
N ILE A 135 3.31 2.56 9.33
CA ILE A 135 3.11 2.17 7.93
C ILE A 135 4.44 2.30 7.19
N VAL A 136 4.90 1.19 6.60
CA VAL A 136 6.11 1.12 5.75
C VAL A 136 5.77 1.20 4.27
N GLN A 137 4.54 0.87 3.88
CA GLN A 137 4.05 1.09 2.52
C GLN A 137 2.56 1.39 2.49
N LEU A 138 2.18 2.32 1.62
CA LEU A 138 0.80 2.59 1.22
C LEU A 138 0.78 2.67 -0.30
N ARG A 139 -0.07 1.88 -0.96
CA ARG A 139 -0.26 1.94 -2.41
C ARG A 139 -1.74 1.98 -2.75
N VAL A 140 -2.06 2.70 -3.81
CA VAL A 140 -3.39 2.74 -4.42
C VAL A 140 -3.26 2.21 -5.85
N ILE A 141 -4.09 1.24 -6.20
CA ILE A 141 -4.19 0.62 -7.53
C ILE A 141 -5.55 1.00 -8.10
N MET A 142 -5.58 1.58 -9.29
CA MET A 142 -6.84 1.94 -9.94
C MET A 142 -7.62 0.68 -10.33
N GLY A 143 -8.95 0.74 -10.34
CA GLY A 143 -9.78 -0.43 -10.67
C GLY A 143 -9.48 -1.01 -12.06
N SER A 144 -9.05 -0.18 -13.01
CA SER A 144 -8.60 -0.60 -14.35
C SER A 144 -7.37 -1.50 -14.34
N ASP A 145 -6.54 -1.37 -13.30
CA ASP A 145 -5.25 -2.07 -13.17
C ASP A 145 -5.33 -3.19 -12.10
N TYR A 146 -6.56 -3.56 -11.71
CA TYR A 146 -6.77 -4.59 -10.70
C TYR A 146 -6.22 -5.94 -11.18
N SER A 147 -5.42 -6.54 -10.31
CA SER A 147 -5.00 -7.94 -10.39
C SER A 147 -5.24 -8.60 -9.03
N PRO A 148 -5.73 -9.85 -8.98
CA PRO A 148 -5.90 -10.60 -7.73
C PRO A 148 -4.56 -10.94 -7.06
N THR A 149 -3.46 -10.84 -7.81
CA THR A 149 -2.09 -11.00 -7.32
C THR A 149 -1.33 -9.70 -7.47
N VAL A 150 -0.76 -9.20 -6.37
CA VAL A 150 0.08 -8.00 -6.37
C VAL A 150 1.49 -8.36 -5.92
N TYR A 151 2.45 -7.87 -6.70
CA TYR A 151 3.85 -7.87 -6.35
C TYR A 151 4.15 -6.64 -5.49
N VAL A 152 4.49 -6.89 -4.24
CA VAL A 152 4.79 -5.84 -3.27
C VAL A 152 6.23 -5.38 -3.50
N GLU A 153 6.36 -4.23 -4.14
CA GLU A 153 7.65 -3.57 -4.38
C GLU A 153 8.16 -2.99 -3.06
N MET A 154 8.90 -3.78 -2.28
CA MET A 154 9.63 -3.34 -1.09
C MET A 154 11.07 -3.87 -1.04
N ASN A 155 11.57 -4.40 -2.16
CA ASN A 155 12.85 -5.10 -2.23
C ASN A 155 14.06 -4.19 -2.43
N ASP A 156 14.02 -2.93 -2.02
CA ASP A 156 15.21 -2.05 -2.09
C ASP A 156 16.32 -2.44 -1.08
N GLY A 157 16.14 -3.56 -0.38
CA GLY A 157 17.04 -4.10 0.62
C GLY A 157 16.94 -3.41 1.98
N THR A 158 15.94 -2.54 2.20
CA THR A 158 15.75 -1.83 3.47
C THR A 158 14.99 -2.62 4.53
N ILE A 159 14.20 -3.63 4.16
CA ILE A 159 13.51 -4.48 5.14
C ILE A 159 14.54 -5.38 5.84
N PRO A 160 14.67 -5.28 7.18
CA PRO A 160 15.54 -6.18 7.95
C PRO A 160 15.05 -7.62 7.88
N ASN A 161 15.98 -8.59 7.91
CA ASN A 161 15.61 -10.00 7.99
C ASN A 161 14.82 -10.29 9.29
N ASN A 162 13.89 -11.25 9.24
CA ASN A 162 12.97 -11.61 10.32
C ASN A 162 12.02 -10.48 10.76
N THR A 163 11.73 -9.52 9.88
CA THR A 163 10.74 -8.48 10.17
C THR A 163 9.33 -9.03 10.02
N ARG A 164 8.50 -8.89 11.06
CA ARG A 164 7.06 -9.16 10.95
C ARG A 164 6.36 -7.96 10.33
N LEU A 165 5.62 -8.23 9.26
CA LEU A 165 4.86 -7.26 8.50
C LEU A 165 3.37 -7.61 8.58
N TYR A 166 2.53 -6.58 8.64
CA TYR A 166 1.07 -6.71 8.71
C TYR A 166 0.45 -6.05 7.48
N PHE A 167 -0.44 -6.78 6.82
CA PHE A 167 -1.06 -6.40 5.55
C PHE A 167 -2.55 -6.18 5.76
N ARG A 168 -3.08 -5.11 5.17
CA ARG A 168 -4.53 -4.90 5.02
C ARG A 168 -4.84 -4.18 3.72
N ALA A 169 -6.02 -4.43 3.18
CA ALA A 169 -6.52 -3.77 1.99
C ALA A 169 -7.93 -3.22 2.21
N ARG A 170 -8.31 -2.21 1.44
CA ARG A 170 -9.69 -1.71 1.34
C ARG A 170 -10.00 -1.30 -0.09
N LYS A 171 -11.28 -1.37 -0.43
CA LYS A 171 -11.82 -0.97 -1.72
C LYS A 171 -12.33 0.46 -1.65
N HIS A 172 -12.07 1.22 -2.70
CA HIS A 172 -12.76 2.47 -3.01
C HIS A 172 -13.84 2.13 -4.04
N CYS A 173 -15.09 2.43 -3.71
CA CYS A 173 -16.21 2.21 -4.64
C CYS A 173 -16.55 3.47 -5.44
N SER A 174 -16.09 4.62 -4.97
CA SER A 174 -16.10 5.90 -5.67
C SER A 174 -15.01 6.79 -5.05
N LEU A 175 -14.95 8.06 -5.45
CA LEU A 175 -14.06 9.05 -4.83
C LEU A 175 -14.35 9.32 -3.35
N SER A 176 -15.58 9.05 -2.88
CA SER A 176 -16.01 9.35 -1.51
C SER A 176 -16.54 8.13 -0.73
N GLU A 177 -16.63 6.97 -1.38
CA GLU A 177 -17.14 5.74 -0.76
C GLU A 177 -16.02 4.70 -0.61
N LEU A 178 -15.83 4.23 0.62
CA LEU A 178 -14.80 3.28 1.03
C LEU A 178 -15.43 2.07 1.68
N SER A 179 -14.86 0.90 1.45
CA SER A 179 -15.16 -0.28 2.24
C SER A 179 -14.49 -0.20 3.61
N GLU A 180 -14.95 -1.07 4.51
CA GLU A 180 -14.14 -1.48 5.67
C GLU A 180 -12.80 -2.09 5.21
N TRP A 181 -11.85 -2.18 6.14
CA TRP A 181 -10.61 -2.91 5.92
C TRP A 181 -10.86 -4.42 5.84
N SER A 182 -10.03 -5.10 5.06
CA SER A 182 -9.97 -6.56 5.01
C SER A 182 -9.56 -7.17 6.35
N ASN A 183 -9.57 -8.50 6.41
CA ASN A 183 -8.77 -9.23 7.39
C ASN A 183 -7.31 -8.75 7.36
N VAL A 184 -6.66 -8.80 8.53
CA VAL A 184 -5.22 -8.54 8.65
C VAL A 184 -4.50 -9.87 8.55
N LEU A 185 -3.55 -9.96 7.63
CA LEU A 185 -2.63 -11.10 7.54
C LEU A 185 -1.24 -10.62 7.93
N ASP A 186 -0.56 -11.40 8.77
CA ASP A 186 0.82 -11.14 9.14
C ASP A 186 1.77 -12.14 8.48
N PHE A 187 2.92 -11.63 8.07
CA PHE A 187 3.94 -12.39 7.37
C PHE A 187 5.30 -12.03 7.97
N VAL A 188 6.13 -13.04 8.25
CA VAL A 188 7.51 -12.82 8.69
C VAL A 188 8.40 -12.86 7.47
N TYR A 189 8.96 -11.71 7.11
CA TYR A 189 9.93 -11.62 6.03
C TYR A 189 11.21 -12.36 6.41
N GLN A 190 11.48 -13.45 5.71
CA GLN A 190 12.68 -14.26 5.84
C GLN A 190 13.48 -14.15 4.55
N LYS A 191 14.52 -13.33 4.58
CA LYS A 191 15.42 -13.15 3.45
C LYS A 191 16.11 -14.47 3.12
N VAL A 192 16.01 -14.91 1.87
CA VAL A 192 16.72 -16.10 1.39
C VAL A 192 17.92 -15.65 0.57
N LEU A 193 19.11 -16.03 1.03
CA LEU A 193 20.37 -15.66 0.40
C LEU A 193 21.08 -16.87 -0.17
N TYR A 194 21.42 -16.78 -1.45
CA TYR A 194 22.18 -17.80 -2.17
C TYR A 194 23.63 -17.34 -2.32
N PRO A 195 24.61 -18.12 -1.84
CA PRO A 195 26.02 -17.73 -1.90
C PRO A 195 26.60 -17.96 -3.30
N PHE A 196 27.41 -17.00 -3.75
CA PHE A 196 28.17 -17.08 -4.98
C PHE A 196 29.60 -16.59 -4.79
N ASP A 197 30.52 -17.24 -5.50
CA ASP A 197 31.83 -16.68 -5.79
C ASP A 197 31.72 -15.83 -7.06
N ALA A 198 32.14 -14.57 -6.98
CA ALA A 198 32.03 -13.61 -8.07
C ALA A 198 33.25 -12.70 -8.15
N TYR A 199 33.54 -12.21 -9.35
CA TYR A 199 34.52 -11.16 -9.59
C TYR A 199 33.80 -9.81 -9.59
N CYS A 200 34.17 -8.92 -8.69
CA CYS A 200 33.54 -7.62 -8.51
C CYS A 200 34.51 -6.50 -8.88
N VAL A 201 34.03 -5.45 -9.53
CA VAL A 201 34.79 -4.23 -9.82
C VAL A 201 34.09 -3.03 -9.20
N SER A 202 34.86 -2.19 -8.53
CA SER A 202 34.38 -0.97 -7.88
C SER A 202 34.03 0.11 -8.90
N ASP A 203 33.02 0.94 -8.60
CA ASP A 203 32.69 2.12 -9.43
C ASP A 203 33.77 3.21 -9.40
N ALA A 204 34.77 3.09 -8.51
CA ALA A 204 35.99 3.89 -8.58
C ALA A 204 36.75 3.73 -9.92
N PHE A 205 36.52 2.62 -10.63
CA PHE A 205 37.15 2.31 -11.93
C PHE A 205 36.21 2.52 -13.13
N LYS A 206 35.12 3.29 -12.98
CA LYS A 206 34.11 3.52 -14.03
C LYS A 206 34.66 4.05 -15.36
N ASP A 207 35.81 4.73 -15.33
CA ASP A 207 36.46 5.33 -16.50
C ASP A 207 37.32 4.31 -17.28
N VAL A 208 37.44 3.07 -16.78
CA VAL A 208 38.14 1.97 -17.43
C VAL A 208 37.13 1.02 -18.06
N GLY A 209 37.37 0.59 -19.30
CA GLY A 209 36.57 -0.46 -19.93
C GLY A 209 36.67 -1.79 -19.16
N PRO A 210 35.56 -2.53 -18.97
CA PRO A 210 35.55 -3.75 -18.14
C PRO A 210 36.43 -4.87 -18.70
N THR A 211 36.79 -4.82 -19.99
CA THR A 211 37.65 -5.81 -20.68
C THR A 211 39.10 -5.33 -20.86
N ASP A 212 39.49 -4.16 -20.35
CA ASP A 212 40.86 -3.62 -20.52
C ASP A 212 41.86 -4.35 -19.61
N ILE A 213 42.50 -5.39 -20.16
CA ILE A 213 43.48 -6.23 -19.46
C ILE A 213 44.88 -5.61 -19.36
N ALA A 214 45.10 -4.40 -19.88
CA ALA A 214 46.38 -3.72 -19.70
C ALA A 214 46.65 -3.57 -18.20
N GLN A 215 47.79 -4.09 -17.75
CA GLN A 215 48.12 -4.32 -16.34
C GLN A 215 47.65 -3.16 -15.42
N TYR A 216 46.96 -3.52 -14.34
CA TYR A 216 46.54 -2.67 -13.20
C TYR A 216 45.18 -1.95 -13.25
N LYS A 217 44.28 -2.19 -14.21
CA LYS A 217 43.03 -1.40 -14.32
C LYS A 217 41.70 -2.06 -13.94
N ALA A 218 41.69 -3.04 -13.03
CA ALA A 218 40.45 -3.66 -12.52
C ALA A 218 39.53 -4.24 -13.62
N SER A 219 40.08 -4.82 -14.69
CA SER A 219 39.26 -5.53 -15.68
C SER A 219 38.58 -6.75 -15.04
N ILE A 220 37.26 -6.80 -15.17
CA ILE A 220 36.44 -7.89 -14.62
C ILE A 220 36.67 -9.23 -15.34
N CYS A 221 37.25 -9.20 -16.54
CA CYS A 221 37.52 -10.38 -17.35
C CYS A 221 38.79 -11.13 -16.96
N ILE A 222 39.66 -10.53 -16.15
CA ILE A 222 40.85 -11.20 -15.63
C ILE A 222 40.40 -12.39 -14.78
N SER A 223 40.91 -13.59 -15.08
CA SER A 223 40.61 -14.84 -14.37
C SER A 223 41.79 -15.38 -13.55
N GLY A 224 43.02 -14.92 -13.83
CA GLY A 224 44.25 -15.34 -13.12
C GLY A 224 44.52 -14.54 -11.85
N SER A 225 44.96 -15.23 -10.78
CA SER A 225 45.38 -14.68 -9.47
C SER A 225 44.57 -13.47 -9.03
N ASN A 226 43.35 -13.70 -8.55
CA ASN A 226 42.27 -12.73 -8.74
C ASN A 226 41.92 -11.91 -7.48
N PRO A 227 42.51 -10.71 -7.28
CA PRO A 227 42.13 -9.80 -6.18
C PRO A 227 40.66 -9.34 -6.26
N LEU A 228 39.99 -9.51 -7.41
CA LEU A 228 38.59 -9.13 -7.62
C LEU A 228 37.62 -10.21 -7.15
N MET A 229 38.09 -11.42 -6.82
CA MET A 229 37.20 -12.50 -6.35
C MET A 229 36.66 -12.18 -4.96
N LYS A 230 35.33 -12.16 -4.83
CA LYS A 230 34.58 -11.89 -3.62
C LYS A 230 33.52 -12.96 -3.44
N LYS A 231 33.21 -13.23 -2.18
CA LYS A 231 32.01 -13.98 -1.80
C LYS A 231 30.85 -13.01 -1.63
N VAL A 232 29.80 -13.22 -2.39
CA VAL A 232 28.57 -12.44 -2.33
C VAL A 232 27.38 -13.36 -2.09
N ASN A 233 26.29 -12.78 -1.64
CA ASN A 233 25.00 -13.45 -1.58
C ASN A 233 24.01 -12.73 -2.51
N LEU A 234 23.17 -13.48 -3.21
CA LEU A 234 22.04 -12.92 -3.98
C LEU A 234 20.72 -13.34 -3.36
N THR A 235 19.67 -12.57 -3.65
CA THR A 235 18.27 -12.92 -3.34
C THR A 235 17.69 -13.99 -4.26
N THR A 236 18.52 -14.56 -5.15
CA THR A 236 18.14 -15.43 -6.26
C THR A 236 19.12 -16.60 -6.40
N SER A 237 18.63 -17.76 -6.80
CA SER A 237 19.45 -18.95 -7.04
C SER A 237 20.22 -18.87 -8.38
N VAL A 238 19.78 -17.98 -9.27
CA VAL A 238 20.40 -17.68 -10.56
C VAL A 238 20.56 -16.17 -10.71
N PRO A 239 21.76 -15.64 -11.04
CA PRO A 239 21.95 -14.21 -11.23
C PRO A 239 21.08 -13.64 -12.35
N GLN A 240 20.33 -12.58 -12.06
CA GLN A 240 19.45 -11.93 -13.03
C GLN A 240 19.19 -10.47 -12.70
N LYS A 241 18.64 -9.73 -13.69
CA LYS A 241 18.16 -8.36 -13.52
C LYS A 241 17.17 -8.24 -12.35
N GLY A 242 17.35 -7.20 -11.54
CA GLY A 242 16.55 -6.93 -10.35
C GLY A 242 17.07 -7.56 -9.05
N SER A 243 18.00 -8.52 -9.13
CA SER A 243 18.58 -9.20 -7.96
C SER A 243 19.43 -8.23 -7.13
N PHE A 244 19.36 -8.32 -5.80
CA PHE A 244 20.19 -7.52 -4.90
C PHE A 244 21.39 -8.32 -4.41
N ILE A 245 22.55 -7.67 -4.38
CA ILE A 245 23.81 -8.23 -3.90
C ILE A 245 23.96 -7.89 -2.41
N TYR A 246 24.34 -8.88 -1.63
CA TYR A 246 24.64 -8.77 -0.21
C TYR A 246 26.08 -9.21 0.06
N THR A 247 26.70 -8.60 1.07
CA THR A 247 28.00 -9.05 1.56
C THR A 247 27.86 -10.42 2.24
N ASN A 248 28.82 -11.31 1.98
CA ASN A 248 28.86 -12.61 2.64
C ASN A 248 29.66 -12.53 3.94
N GLY A 249 29.22 -13.23 5.00
CA GLY A 249 29.96 -13.41 6.24
C GLY A 249 29.78 -12.32 7.30
N LEU A 250 28.84 -11.40 7.14
CA LEU A 250 28.40 -10.48 8.20
C LEU A 250 27.04 -10.94 8.74
N THR A 251 26.85 -10.86 10.05
CA THR A 251 25.55 -11.12 10.69
C THR A 251 25.10 -9.86 11.43
N PRO A 252 24.01 -9.19 10.99
CA PRO A 252 23.20 -9.50 9.81
C PRO A 252 23.92 -9.15 8.50
N GLU A 253 23.58 -9.86 7.42
CA GLU A 253 24.08 -9.60 6.08
C GLU A 253 23.67 -8.20 5.62
N LYS A 254 24.60 -7.47 5.02
CA LYS A 254 24.40 -6.08 4.63
C LYS A 254 24.28 -5.94 3.12
N PRO A 255 23.37 -5.07 2.61
CA PRO A 255 23.33 -4.76 1.19
C PRO A 255 24.71 -4.28 0.70
N ALA A 256 25.12 -4.74 -0.48
CA ALA A 256 26.40 -4.40 -1.11
C ALA A 256 26.39 -2.99 -1.71
N LYS A 257 26.34 -1.99 -0.83
CA LYS A 257 26.33 -0.56 -1.14
C LYS A 257 27.45 0.17 -0.38
N PRO A 258 27.75 1.44 -0.72
CA PRO A 258 28.72 2.24 0.01
C PRO A 258 28.46 2.24 1.53
N GLY A 259 29.54 2.16 2.31
CA GLY A 259 29.54 2.02 3.77
C GLY A 259 29.42 0.58 4.29
N ASN A 260 29.03 -0.38 3.45
CA ASN A 260 28.88 -1.78 3.84
C ASN A 260 29.93 -2.72 3.20
N LEU A 261 30.81 -2.20 2.35
CA LEU A 261 31.72 -2.97 1.51
C LEU A 261 33.19 -2.88 1.93
N ALA A 262 33.48 -2.40 3.14
CA ALA A 262 34.85 -2.30 3.66
C ALA A 262 35.64 -3.63 3.61
N SER A 263 34.97 -4.78 3.73
CA SER A 263 35.62 -6.09 3.60
C SER A 263 36.03 -6.45 2.17
N PHE A 264 35.56 -5.70 1.17
CA PHE A 264 35.92 -5.90 -0.23
C PHE A 264 37.16 -5.06 -0.57
N ASP A 265 37.46 -4.04 0.21
CA ASP A 265 38.62 -3.19 0.01
C ASP A 265 39.91 -3.83 0.51
N ALA A 266 40.94 -3.75 -0.34
CA ALA A 266 42.33 -3.97 0.00
C ALA A 266 43.02 -2.61 0.24
N SER A 267 44.21 -2.62 0.83
CA SER A 267 44.97 -1.38 1.04
C SER A 267 45.40 -0.73 -0.27
N GLU A 268 45.65 -1.53 -1.32
CA GLU A 268 46.19 -1.07 -2.60
C GLU A 268 45.68 -1.95 -3.76
N GLY A 269 45.81 -1.44 -4.99
CA GLY A 269 45.53 -2.19 -6.22
C GLY A 269 44.06 -2.13 -6.68
N VAL A 270 43.67 -3.11 -7.49
CA VAL A 270 42.39 -3.13 -8.21
C VAL A 270 41.18 -3.47 -7.33
N SER A 271 41.42 -3.89 -6.09
CA SER A 271 40.38 -4.24 -5.12
C SER A 271 40.17 -3.09 -4.14
N THR A 272 40.00 -1.86 -4.62
CA THR A 272 39.87 -0.64 -3.79
C THR A 272 38.64 0.19 -4.17
N GLY A 273 38.19 1.04 -3.24
CA GLY A 273 37.09 1.98 -3.41
C GLY A 273 35.69 1.37 -3.36
N PHE A 274 35.53 0.08 -3.02
CA PHE A 274 34.20 -0.53 -2.93
C PHE A 274 33.35 0.10 -1.83
N ASN A 275 33.94 0.42 -0.67
CA ASN A 275 33.19 0.99 0.43
C ASN A 275 32.73 2.43 0.17
N ASP A 276 33.42 3.17 -0.68
CA ASP A 276 33.08 4.57 -0.95
C ASP A 276 32.21 4.70 -2.22
N TYR A 277 32.44 3.85 -3.22
CA TYR A 277 31.85 3.97 -4.55
C TYR A 277 30.88 2.84 -4.93
N GLY A 278 30.93 1.71 -4.22
CA GLY A 278 30.07 0.55 -4.49
C GLY A 278 30.57 -0.35 -5.62
N ILE A 279 29.74 -1.33 -6.01
CA ILE A 279 30.04 -2.29 -7.09
C ILE A 279 29.46 -1.77 -8.40
N ARG A 280 30.28 -1.70 -9.44
CA ARG A 280 29.86 -1.31 -10.80
C ARG A 280 29.56 -2.51 -11.69
N TRP A 281 30.46 -3.50 -11.67
CA TRP A 281 30.32 -4.71 -12.45
C TRP A 281 30.52 -5.94 -11.59
N ILE A 282 29.75 -6.99 -11.89
CA ILE A 282 29.90 -8.30 -11.28
C ILE A 282 29.86 -9.40 -12.33
N ARG A 283 30.70 -10.41 -12.17
CA ARG A 283 30.76 -11.61 -13.02
C ARG A 283 30.85 -12.84 -12.13
N PHE A 284 29.93 -13.78 -12.30
CA PHE A 284 29.85 -14.95 -11.43
C PHE A 284 30.80 -16.05 -11.91
N GLN A 285 31.47 -16.75 -10.99
CA GLN A 285 32.46 -17.77 -11.35
C GLN A 285 31.88 -18.91 -12.20
N ARG A 286 30.59 -19.24 -12.00
CA ARG A 286 29.90 -20.26 -12.81
C ARG A 286 29.57 -19.81 -14.23
N ASP A 287 29.53 -18.50 -14.47
CA ASP A 287 29.18 -17.92 -15.77
C ASP A 287 30.24 -16.89 -16.17
N THR A 288 31.37 -17.42 -16.64
CA THR A 288 32.59 -16.64 -16.86
C THR A 288 32.52 -15.71 -18.06
N SER A 289 31.50 -15.85 -18.91
CA SER A 289 31.30 -15.00 -20.10
C SER A 289 30.46 -13.76 -19.81
N ILE A 290 29.54 -13.82 -18.86
CA ILE A 290 28.52 -12.79 -18.64
C ILE A 290 28.98 -11.78 -17.58
N ILE A 291 28.94 -10.50 -17.94
CA ILE A 291 29.14 -9.39 -17.01
C ILE A 291 27.78 -8.76 -16.74
N TYR A 292 27.50 -8.44 -15.48
CA TYR A 292 26.29 -7.75 -15.07
C TYR A 292 26.62 -6.31 -14.68
N ASP A 293 25.81 -5.36 -15.15
CA ASP A 293 25.86 -3.97 -14.69
C ASP A 293 25.11 -3.85 -13.36
N VAL A 294 25.75 -3.23 -12.36
CA VAL A 294 25.21 -3.07 -11.01
C VAL A 294 24.98 -1.59 -10.73
N ASN A 295 23.89 -1.25 -10.05
CA ASN A 295 23.71 0.08 -9.48
C ASN A 295 24.65 0.22 -8.28
N PRO A 296 25.70 1.06 -8.34
CA PRO A 296 26.70 1.11 -7.28
C PRO A 296 26.14 1.60 -5.95
N GLN A 297 25.06 2.39 -5.97
CA GLN A 297 24.46 2.96 -4.77
C GLN A 297 23.56 2.00 -4.00
N THR A 298 23.04 0.96 -4.67
CA THR A 298 22.06 0.03 -4.07
C THR A 298 22.53 -1.42 -4.06
N GLY A 299 23.50 -1.79 -4.91
CA GLY A 299 23.92 -3.18 -5.10
C GLY A 299 22.93 -4.02 -5.94
N GLN A 300 22.00 -3.38 -6.65
CA GLN A 300 21.04 -4.06 -7.52
C GLN A 300 21.64 -4.36 -8.90
N ILE A 301 21.44 -5.57 -9.42
CA ILE A 301 21.77 -5.91 -10.81
C ILE A 301 20.76 -5.22 -11.73
N LEU A 302 21.25 -4.36 -12.61
CA LEU A 302 20.43 -3.55 -13.52
C LEU A 302 20.15 -4.27 -14.84
N ASP A 303 21.16 -4.93 -15.40
CA ASP A 303 21.05 -5.67 -16.66
C ASP A 303 22.28 -6.53 -16.90
N VAL A 304 22.25 -7.33 -17.96
CA VAL A 304 23.46 -7.90 -18.55
C VAL A 304 24.20 -6.80 -19.31
N SER A 305 25.48 -6.65 -19.03
CA SER A 305 26.33 -5.66 -19.66
C SER A 305 26.49 -5.94 -21.16
N ARG A 306 26.74 -4.88 -21.93
CA ARG A 306 27.03 -5.02 -23.38
C ARG A 306 28.38 -5.69 -23.66
N TYR A 307 29.22 -5.81 -22.64
CA TYR A 307 30.53 -6.46 -22.71
C TYR A 307 30.40 -7.92 -22.28
N SER A 308 31.18 -8.79 -22.93
CA SER A 308 31.38 -10.17 -22.49
C SER A 308 32.86 -10.46 -22.35
N CYS A 309 33.19 -11.34 -21.42
CA CYS A 309 34.53 -11.88 -21.32
C CYS A 309 34.62 -13.04 -22.31
N ASN A 310 34.86 -12.72 -23.58
CA ASN A 310 35.18 -13.73 -24.57
C ASN A 310 36.57 -14.30 -24.23
N THR A 311 36.65 -15.61 -24.02
CA THR A 311 37.91 -16.36 -23.96
C THR A 311 38.62 -16.33 -25.30
#